data_AF-A0A7S3KIW5-F1
#
_entry.id   AF-A0A7S3KIW5-F1
#
_cell.length_a   1.000
_cell.length_b   1.000
_cell.length_c   1.000
_cell.angle_alpha   90.00
_cell.angle_beta   90.00
_cell.angle_gamma   90.00
#
_symmetry.space_group_name_H-M   'P 1'
#
loop_
_entity.id
_entity.type
_entity.pdbx_description
1 polymer ?
#
loop_
_entity_poly.entity_id
_entity_poly.type
_entity_poly.pdbx_seq_one_letter_code
_entity_poly.pdbx_strand_id
1 'polypeptide(L)'
;LDQLKDEGVPEELQQHKLFEGDRPSLSILFKKLDAFSCGQLLSLYEHRIAVEGFLYNVNSFDQWGVELGKVLAKDVRKVFHTQKKEKKEADLSKFNSATASLLKKYLG
;
A
#
# COMPACT_ATOMS: atom_id res chain seq x y z
N LEU A 1 -13.62 31.66 -3.00
CA LEU A 1 -12.86 32.85 -3.47
C LEU A 1 -13.39 34.12 -2.82
N ASP A 2 -14.70 34.34 -2.81
CA ASP A 2 -15.31 35.56 -2.23
C ASP A 2 -14.98 35.75 -0.74
N GLN A 3 -15.02 34.69 0.07
CA GLN A 3 -14.57 34.76 1.47
C GLN A 3 -13.12 35.24 1.64
N LEU A 4 -12.19 34.85 0.75
CA LEU A 4 -10.80 35.31 0.82
C LEU A 4 -10.65 36.78 0.40
N LYS A 5 -11.52 37.26 -0.48
CA LYS A 5 -11.60 38.69 -0.83
C LYS A 5 -12.12 39.49 0.36
N ASP A 6 -13.16 38.99 1.04
CA ASP A 6 -13.74 39.62 2.23
C ASP A 6 -12.76 39.64 3.42
N GLU A 7 -11.92 38.61 3.56
CA GLU A 7 -10.83 38.53 4.54
C GLU A 7 -9.60 39.40 4.19
N GLY A 8 -9.61 40.08 3.03
CA GLY A 8 -8.53 40.97 2.61
C GLY A 8 -7.25 40.24 2.18
N VAL A 9 -7.36 39.00 1.72
CA VAL A 9 -6.21 38.24 1.21
C VAL A 9 -5.73 38.85 -0.12
N PRO A 10 -4.43 39.20 -0.25
CA PRO A 10 -3.87 39.72 -1.51
C PRO A 10 -4.15 38.78 -2.68
N GLU A 11 -4.48 39.33 -3.85
CA GLU A 11 -4.94 38.56 -5.02
C GLU A 11 -3.94 37.49 -5.44
N GLU A 12 -2.64 37.81 -5.36
CA GLU A 12 -1.53 36.89 -5.64
C GLU A 12 -1.45 35.70 -4.68
N LEU A 13 -2.11 35.77 -3.51
CA LEU A 13 -2.15 34.70 -2.52
C LEU A 13 -3.48 33.94 -2.48
N GLN A 14 -4.54 34.41 -3.14
CA GLN A 14 -5.89 33.84 -3.01
C GLN A 14 -5.96 32.39 -3.51
N GLN A 15 -5.31 32.06 -4.63
CA GLN A 15 -5.28 30.69 -5.15
C GLN A 15 -4.53 29.73 -4.22
N HIS A 16 -3.49 30.21 -3.52
CA HIS A 16 -2.72 29.40 -2.58
C HIS A 16 -3.43 29.16 -1.24
N LYS A 17 -4.46 29.96 -0.91
CA LYS A 17 -5.25 29.87 0.32
C LYS A 17 -6.67 29.38 0.08
N LEU A 18 -7.03 29.06 -1.16
CA LEU A 18 -8.35 28.56 -1.51
C LEU A 18 -8.49 27.12 -1.02
N PHE A 19 -9.43 26.92 -0.09
CA PHE A 19 -9.92 25.59 0.25
C PHE A 19 -11.27 25.39 -0.46
N GLU A 20 -11.29 24.52 -1.48
CA GLU A 20 -12.50 24.19 -2.23
C GLU A 20 -13.56 23.45 -1.39
N GLY A 21 -13.18 22.93 -0.22
CA GLY A 21 -14.06 22.15 0.62
C GLY A 21 -14.42 20.80 -0.04
N ASP A 22 -15.66 20.35 0.15
CA ASP A 22 -16.25 19.13 -0.41
C ASP A 22 -15.43 17.84 -0.19
N ARG A 23 -14.79 17.75 0.97
CA ARG A 23 -14.03 16.58 1.41
C ARG A 23 -14.83 15.85 2.48
N PRO A 24 -15.47 14.71 2.15
CA PRO A 24 -16.25 13.97 3.14
C PRO A 24 -15.34 13.43 4.25
N SER A 25 -15.84 13.43 5.48
CA SER A 25 -15.10 12.89 6.63
C SER A 25 -16.03 12.05 7.51
N LEU A 26 -15.44 11.07 8.20
CA LEU A 26 -16.09 10.26 9.23
C LEU A 26 -15.28 10.40 10.52
N SER A 27 -15.93 10.86 11.58
CA SER A 27 -15.32 10.96 12.92
C SER A 27 -15.97 9.96 13.85
N ILE A 28 -15.16 9.09 14.47
CA ILE A 28 -15.60 8.13 15.48
C ILE A 28 -15.01 8.56 16.82
N LEU A 29 -15.88 8.96 17.76
CA LEU A 29 -15.48 9.47 19.06
C LEU A 29 -15.79 8.45 20.16
N PHE A 30 -14.77 8.13 20.96
CA PHE A 30 -14.88 7.25 22.13
C PHE A 30 -14.62 8.04 23.41
N LYS A 31 -15.21 7.62 24.53
CA LYS A 31 -14.97 8.23 25.85
C LYS A 31 -13.55 7.96 26.38
N LYS A 32 -13.02 6.77 26.10
CA LYS A 32 -11.67 6.32 26.46
C LYS A 32 -11.27 5.21 25.49
N LEU A 33 -9.97 5.05 25.24
CA LEU A 33 -9.41 3.87 24.57
C LEU A 33 -8.95 2.85 25.63
N ASP A 34 -9.81 1.87 25.91
CA ASP A 34 -9.50 0.70 26.75
C ASP A 34 -9.63 -0.60 25.95
N ALA A 35 -9.39 -1.75 26.59
CA ALA A 35 -9.45 -3.05 25.92
C ALA A 35 -10.83 -3.31 25.27
N PHE A 36 -11.91 -2.85 25.91
CA PHE A 36 -13.26 -3.03 25.42
C PHE A 36 -13.50 -2.16 24.18
N SER A 37 -13.23 -0.86 24.26
CA SER A 37 -13.42 0.05 23.11
C SER A 37 -12.46 -0.24 21.95
N CYS A 38 -11.26 -0.76 22.24
CA CYS A 38 -10.31 -1.24 21.22
C CYS A 38 -10.89 -2.45 20.47
N GLY A 39 -11.47 -3.41 21.19
CA GLY A 39 -12.16 -4.56 20.58
C GLY A 39 -13.35 -4.14 19.72
N GLN A 40 -14.13 -3.13 20.17
CA GLN A 40 -15.22 -2.56 19.37
C GLN A 40 -14.70 -1.92 18.08
N LEU A 41 -13.60 -1.17 18.14
CA LEU A 41 -13.01 -0.55 16.96
C LEU A 41 -12.47 -1.60 15.98
N LEU A 42 -11.82 -2.66 16.47
CA LEU A 42 -11.36 -3.77 15.64
C LEU A 42 -12.55 -4.44 14.92
N SER A 43 -13.58 -4.84 15.67
CA SER A 43 -14.77 -5.49 15.13
C SER A 43 -15.49 -4.60 14.10
N LEU A 44 -15.58 -3.30 14.36
CA LEU A 44 -16.17 -2.34 13.42
C LEU A 44 -15.48 -2.39 12.05
N TYR A 45 -14.14 -2.39 12.02
CA TYR A 45 -13.40 -2.41 10.76
C TYR A 45 -13.41 -3.79 10.09
N GLU A 46 -13.37 -4.89 10.86
CA GLU A 46 -13.54 -6.24 10.30
C GLU A 46 -14.88 -6.37 9.56
N HIS A 47 -15.96 -5.92 10.19
CA HIS A 47 -17.30 -6.03 9.63
C HIS A 47 -17.50 -5.05 8.47
N ARG A 48 -16.95 -3.84 8.57
CA ARG A 48 -16.95 -2.86 7.47
C ARG A 48 -16.35 -3.46 6.20
N ILE A 49 -15.15 -4.03 6.29
CA ILE A 49 -14.45 -4.60 5.12
C ILE A 49 -15.19 -5.83 4.56
N ALA A 50 -15.78 -6.65 5.42
CA ALA A 50 -16.62 -7.76 4.97
C ALA A 50 -17.86 -7.25 4.19
N VAL A 51 -18.57 -6.25 4.72
CA VAL A 51 -19.73 -5.63 4.07
C VAL A 51 -19.34 -4.98 2.74
N GLU A 52 -18.22 -4.26 2.69
CA GLU A 52 -17.70 -3.69 1.43
C GLU A 52 -17.45 -4.78 0.38
N GLY A 53 -16.87 -5.93 0.77
CA GLY A 53 -16.70 -7.06 -0.14
C GLY A 53 -18.01 -7.62 -0.68
N PHE A 54 -19.01 -7.78 0.18
CA PHE A 54 -20.36 -8.20 -0.24
C PHE A 54 -21.02 -7.18 -1.18
N LEU A 55 -20.85 -5.88 -0.92
CA LEU A 55 -21.37 -4.80 -1.78
C LEU A 55 -20.72 -4.82 -3.16
N TYR A 56 -19.40 -5.04 -3.23
CA TYR A 56 -18.65 -5.12 -4.49
C TYR A 56 -18.72 -6.48 -5.16
N ASN A 57 -19.40 -7.47 -4.56
CA ASN A 57 -19.47 -8.85 -5.04
C ASN A 57 -18.08 -9.48 -5.26
N VAL A 58 -17.18 -9.26 -4.30
CA VAL A 58 -15.83 -9.84 -4.26
C VAL A 58 -15.63 -10.66 -2.99
N ASN A 59 -14.68 -11.59 -3.03
CA ASN A 59 -14.35 -12.40 -1.86
C ASN A 59 -13.36 -11.66 -0.95
N SER A 60 -13.82 -11.15 0.19
CA SER A 60 -12.95 -10.50 1.20
C SER A 60 -12.00 -11.45 1.94
N PHE A 61 -12.14 -12.76 1.75
CA PHE A 61 -11.47 -13.78 2.55
C PHE A 61 -10.36 -14.54 1.79
N ASP A 62 -10.08 -14.19 0.54
CA ASP A 62 -8.96 -14.75 -0.21
C ASP A 62 -7.84 -13.74 -0.47
N GLN A 63 -6.68 -14.27 -0.86
CA GLN A 63 -5.46 -13.49 -1.08
C GLN A 63 -4.58 -14.09 -2.18
N TRP A 64 -5.17 -14.56 -3.28
CA TRP A 64 -4.41 -15.26 -4.34
C TRP A 64 -3.27 -14.44 -4.95
N GLY A 65 -3.40 -13.10 -4.96
CA GLY A 65 -2.40 -12.19 -5.51
C GLY A 65 -1.02 -12.26 -4.85
N VAL A 66 -0.88 -12.87 -3.66
CA VAL A 66 0.41 -12.98 -2.96
C VAL A 66 1.29 -14.12 -3.46
N GLU A 67 0.73 -15.10 -4.18
CA GLU A 67 1.42 -16.35 -4.47
C GLU A 67 2.49 -16.21 -5.55
N LEU A 68 2.24 -15.43 -6.60
CA LEU A 68 3.19 -15.26 -7.70
C LEU A 68 4.52 -14.65 -7.19
N GLY A 69 4.45 -13.63 -6.33
CA GLY A 69 5.63 -13.02 -5.73
C GLY A 69 6.44 -14.01 -4.89
N LYS A 70 5.77 -14.88 -4.11
CA LYS A 70 6.44 -15.94 -3.33
C LYS A 70 7.15 -16.94 -4.23
N VAL A 71 6.55 -17.32 -5.36
CA VAL A 71 7.16 -18.24 -6.33
C VAL A 71 8.39 -17.60 -6.98
N LEU A 72 8.26 -16.40 -7.52
CA LEU A 72 9.37 -15.69 -8.17
C LEU A 72 10.53 -15.41 -7.21
N ALA A 73 10.23 -15.02 -5.96
CA ALA A 73 11.25 -14.80 -4.94
C ALA A 73 12.03 -16.09 -4.59
N LYS A 74 11.39 -17.27 -4.63
CA LYS A 74 12.08 -18.56 -4.42
C LYS A 74 13.12 -18.82 -5.51
N ASP A 75 12.86 -18.44 -6.75
CA ASP A 75 13.80 -18.63 -7.85
C ASP A 75 14.99 -17.67 -7.75
N VAL A 76 14.75 -16.39 -7.41
CA VAL A 76 15.82 -15.44 -7.09
C VAL A 76 16.67 -15.94 -5.91
N ARG A 77 16.03 -16.52 -4.88
CA ARG A 77 16.76 -17.10 -3.74
C ARG A 77 17.69 -18.25 -4.16
N LYS A 78 17.32 -19.08 -5.15
CA LYS A 78 18.20 -20.13 -5.68
C LYS A 78 19.42 -19.55 -6.38
N VAL A 79 19.24 -18.50 -7.20
CA VAL A 79 20.36 -17.75 -7.82
C VAL A 79 21.35 -17.30 -6.76
N PHE A 80 20.86 -16.69 -5.68
CA PHE A 80 21.72 -16.23 -4.58
C PHE A 80 22.42 -17.38 -3.86
N HIS A 81 21.76 -18.52 -3.69
CA HIS A 81 22.35 -19.71 -3.10
C HIS A 81 23.51 -20.24 -3.95
N THR A 82 23.28 -20.45 -5.25
CA THR A 82 24.31 -20.96 -6.19
C THR A 82 25.50 -20.03 -6.29
N GLN A 83 25.26 -18.72 -6.44
CA GLN A 83 26.36 -17.75 -6.57
C GLN A 83 27.17 -17.61 -5.28
N LYS A 84 26.52 -17.48 -4.11
CA LYS A 84 27.21 -17.20 -2.84
C LYS A 84 27.77 -18.44 -2.13
N LYS A 85 27.05 -19.57 -2.13
CA LYS A 85 27.47 -20.78 -1.41
C LYS A 85 28.24 -21.75 -2.30
N GLU A 86 27.78 -21.97 -3.53
CA GLU A 86 28.41 -22.94 -4.43
C GLU A 86 29.55 -22.33 -5.27
N LYS A 87 29.73 -20.99 -5.22
CA LYS A 87 30.71 -20.22 -6.01
C LYS A 87 30.65 -20.54 -7.51
N LYS A 88 29.48 -20.91 -8.01
CA LYS A 88 29.22 -21.16 -9.43
C LYS A 88 28.49 -19.97 -10.03
N GLU A 89 28.78 -19.67 -11.29
CA GLU A 89 28.04 -18.67 -12.03
C GLU A 89 26.57 -19.11 -12.15
N ALA A 90 25.67 -18.28 -11.63
CA ALA A 90 24.25 -18.58 -11.62
C ALA A 90 23.64 -18.37 -13.01
N ASP A 91 22.84 -19.34 -13.46
CA ASP A 91 22.06 -19.22 -14.70
C ASP A 91 20.96 -18.16 -14.55
N LEU A 92 21.08 -17.08 -15.32
CA LEU A 92 20.14 -15.96 -15.33
C LEU A 92 19.21 -15.95 -16.55
N SER A 93 19.28 -16.97 -17.43
CA SER A 93 18.51 -17.03 -18.68
C SER A 93 17.00 -17.01 -18.47
N LYS A 94 16.53 -17.44 -17.28
CA LYS A 94 15.12 -17.46 -16.91
C LYS A 94 14.55 -16.09 -16.51
N PHE A 95 15.40 -15.09 -16.31
CA PHE A 95 14.96 -13.73 -15.97
C PHE A 95 14.92 -12.85 -17.21
N ASN A 96 14.02 -11.88 -17.21
CA ASN A 96 14.03 -10.83 -18.23
C ASN A 96 15.34 -10.01 -18.16
N SER A 97 15.64 -9.28 -19.22
CA SER A 97 16.91 -8.54 -19.37
C SER A 97 17.15 -7.50 -18.27
N ALA A 98 16.09 -6.82 -17.81
CA ALA A 98 16.19 -5.83 -16.74
C ALA A 98 16.55 -6.48 -15.40
N THR A 99 15.85 -7.55 -15.02
CA THR A 99 16.12 -8.30 -13.79
C THR A 99 17.48 -8.98 -13.84
N ALA A 100 17.86 -9.58 -14.96
CA ALA A 100 19.18 -10.20 -15.12
C ALA A 100 20.32 -9.18 -14.98
N SER A 101 20.17 -7.99 -15.57
CA SER A 101 21.17 -6.91 -15.46
C SER A 101 21.34 -6.41 -14.02
N LEU A 102 20.24 -6.23 -13.29
CA LEU A 102 20.28 -5.83 -11.88
C LEU A 102 20.84 -6.93 -10.97
N LEU A 103 20.49 -8.20 -11.22
CA LEU A 103 21.03 -9.33 -10.47
C LEU A 103 22.54 -9.48 -10.67
N LYS A 104 23.04 -9.30 -11.90
CA LYS A 104 24.49 -9.27 -12.18
C LYS A 104 25.18 -8.19 -11.36
N LYS A 105 24.67 -6.95 -11.40
CA LYS A 105 25.21 -5.82 -10.63
C LYS A 105 25.09 -6.00 -9.11
N TYR A 106 24.16 -6.80 -8.62
CA TYR A 106 23.99 -7.05 -7.19
C TYR A 106 24.91 -8.18 -6.69
N LEU A 107 25.24 -9.13 -7.55
CA LEU A 107 26.03 -10.33 -7.21
C LEU A 107 27.54 -10.19 -7.48
N GLY A 108 27.93 -9.18 -8.26
CA GLY A 108 29.30 -8.76 -8.58
C GLY A 108 29.26 -7.35 -9.16
#